data_AF-A0A7J2WQ16-F1
#
_entry.id   AF-A0A7J2WQ16-F1
#
_cell.length_a   1.000
_cell.length_b   1.000
_cell.length_c   1.000
_cell.angle_alpha   90.00
_cell.angle_beta   90.00
_cell.angle_gamma   90.00
#
_symmetry.space_group_name_H-M   'P 1'
#
loop_
_entity.id
_entity.type
_entity.pdbx_description
1 polymer ?
#
loop_
_entity_poly.entity_id
_entity_poly.type
_entity_poly.pdbx_seq_one_letter_code
_entity_poly.pdbx_strand_id
1 'polypeptide(L)'
;MEGKTLISDKIQVKFQEHLNYLNKLYPYEESPFHKLSTSYKRMVEAIREVPRLLSDGLSELFMSQKQEILNHFSEDIRFLISSGNLRELDDGEIETILSFLGDLIDSIYTMVIRRASNDIHNYLRWTPELGNTGDNLIKSCELFYKELLEEIAKAKAERDIYRERAESMESLDVIVTGKYKILELLERDGKSLKPVEIASKLNLSEVTVRKYIKELVEEGLIIKNDKTRPYTYSLGDPNWRARLRRKEKSL
;
A
#
# COMPACT_ATOMS: atom_id res chain seq x y z
N MET A 1 -22.47 -0.83 -28.07
CA MET A 1 -21.05 -0.74 -27.63
C MET A 1 -20.72 0.61 -27.02
N GLU A 2 -21.35 1.71 -27.47
CA GLU A 2 -21.12 3.09 -26.96
C GLU A 2 -21.36 3.33 -25.46
N GLY A 3 -22.29 2.60 -24.83
CA GLY A 3 -22.56 2.77 -23.40
C GLY A 3 -21.43 2.31 -22.47
N LYS A 4 -20.62 1.32 -22.89
CA LYS A 4 -19.52 0.78 -22.05
C LYS A 4 -18.31 1.71 -22.02
N THR A 5 -18.00 2.35 -23.15
CA THR A 5 -16.91 3.34 -23.26
C THR A 5 -17.19 4.59 -22.42
N LEU A 6 -18.41 5.13 -22.48
CA LEU A 6 -18.84 6.28 -21.66
C LEU A 6 -18.75 6.07 -20.14
N ILE A 7 -18.96 4.84 -19.68
CA ILE A 7 -18.85 4.48 -18.26
C ILE A 7 -17.37 4.39 -17.86
N SER A 8 -16.54 3.81 -18.73
CA SER A 8 -15.09 3.71 -18.52
C SER A 8 -14.46 5.09 -18.40
N ASP A 9 -14.85 6.04 -19.25
CA ASP A 9 -14.30 7.40 -19.24
C ASP A 9 -14.68 8.17 -17.95
N LYS A 10 -15.92 7.99 -17.46
CA LYS A 10 -16.34 8.59 -16.18
C LYS A 10 -15.62 7.99 -14.97
N ILE A 11 -15.37 6.68 -14.98
CA ILE A 11 -14.58 6.02 -13.94
C ILE A 11 -13.14 6.57 -13.95
N GLN A 12 -12.56 6.76 -15.13
CA GLN A 12 -11.21 7.28 -15.27
C GLN A 12 -11.05 8.71 -14.72
N VAL A 13 -12.02 9.59 -14.98
CA VAL A 13 -12.01 10.95 -14.43
C VAL A 13 -12.08 10.93 -12.91
N LYS A 14 -13.04 10.19 -12.33
CA LYS A 14 -13.18 10.07 -10.87
C LYS A 14 -11.99 9.39 -10.21
N PHE A 15 -11.40 8.40 -10.88
CA PHE A 15 -10.16 7.76 -10.44
C PHE A 15 -9.05 8.81 -10.30
N GLN A 16 -8.84 9.65 -11.31
CA GLN A 16 -7.80 10.67 -11.26
C GLN A 16 -8.06 11.72 -10.18
N GLU A 17 -9.32 12.13 -9.98
CA GLU A 17 -9.72 13.04 -8.90
C GLU A 17 -9.41 12.45 -7.51
N HIS A 18 -9.81 11.19 -7.28
CA HIS A 18 -9.55 10.49 -6.02
C HIS A 18 -8.05 10.26 -5.80
N LEU A 19 -7.30 9.92 -6.84
CA LEU A 19 -5.85 9.75 -6.77
C LEU A 19 -5.15 11.06 -6.41
N ASN A 20 -5.51 12.16 -7.06
CA ASN A 20 -4.98 13.49 -6.76
C ASN A 20 -5.32 13.92 -5.32
N TYR A 21 -6.54 13.66 -4.87
CA TYR A 21 -6.96 13.93 -3.50
C TYR A 21 -6.18 13.09 -2.47
N LEU A 22 -6.01 11.80 -2.74
CA LEU A 22 -5.26 10.90 -1.87
C LEU A 22 -3.79 11.29 -1.79
N ASN A 23 -3.15 11.65 -2.91
CA ASN A 23 -1.78 12.15 -2.93
C ASN A 23 -1.61 13.45 -2.14
N LYS A 24 -2.65 14.30 -2.08
CA LYS A 24 -2.63 15.53 -1.28
C LYS A 24 -2.80 15.27 0.21
N LEU A 25 -3.63 14.30 0.59
CA LEU A 25 -3.87 13.96 2.00
C LEU A 25 -2.78 13.07 2.60
N TYR A 26 -2.23 12.18 1.78
CA TYR A 26 -1.24 11.19 2.14
C TYR A 26 -0.05 11.33 1.20
N PRO A 27 0.70 12.44 1.28
CA PRO A 27 1.92 12.59 0.50
C PRO A 27 2.91 11.50 0.88
N TYR A 28 3.61 10.95 -0.11
CA TYR A 28 4.54 9.85 0.10
C TYR A 28 5.65 10.25 1.10
N GLU A 29 6.15 11.48 1.03
CA GLU A 29 7.23 11.98 1.89
C GLU A 29 6.87 11.94 3.38
N GLU A 30 5.59 12.06 3.72
CA GLU A 30 5.11 12.03 5.11
C GLU A 30 4.77 10.61 5.58
N SER A 31 4.76 9.64 4.66
CA SER A 31 4.38 8.26 4.93
C SER A 31 5.38 7.55 5.86
N PRO A 32 4.93 6.58 6.69
CA PRO A 32 5.82 5.72 7.46
C PRO A 32 6.84 4.98 6.58
N PHE A 33 6.44 4.60 5.36
CA PHE A 33 7.30 3.91 4.40
C PHE A 33 8.48 4.79 3.95
N HIS A 34 8.23 6.07 3.68
CA HIS A 34 9.29 7.01 3.32
C HIS A 34 10.27 7.24 4.47
N LYS A 35 9.77 7.38 5.71
CA LYS A 35 10.62 7.53 6.91
C LYS A 35 11.50 6.30 7.16
N LEU A 36 10.95 5.10 6.96
CA LEU A 36 11.70 3.84 7.04
C LEU A 36 12.76 3.74 5.95
N SER A 37 12.38 4.02 4.68
CA SER A 37 13.31 4.06 3.54
C SER A 37 14.47 5.03 3.77
N THR A 38 14.17 6.24 4.26
CA THR A 38 15.18 7.26 4.53
C THR A 38 16.11 6.85 5.66
N SER A 39 15.57 6.30 6.75
CA SER A 39 16.38 5.79 7.87
C SER A 39 17.31 4.66 7.42
N TYR A 40 16.80 3.75 6.58
CA TYR A 40 17.60 2.67 6.00
C TYR A 40 18.74 3.20 5.14
N LYS A 41 18.47 4.14 4.23
CA LYS A 41 19.51 4.77 3.39
C LYS A 41 20.64 5.37 4.22
N ARG A 42 20.30 6.11 5.29
CA ARG A 42 21.28 6.68 6.23
C ARG A 42 22.12 5.60 6.93
N MET A 43 21.48 4.51 7.34
CA MET A 43 22.18 3.39 7.97
C MET A 43 23.16 2.72 7.00
N VAL A 44 22.75 2.48 5.74
CA VAL A 44 23.61 1.93 4.69
C VAL A 44 24.81 2.84 4.43
N GLU A 45 24.59 4.16 4.32
CA GLU A 45 25.65 5.14 4.16
C GLU A 45 26.64 5.12 5.34
N ALA A 46 26.13 5.12 6.57
CA ALA A 46 26.97 5.03 7.77
C ALA A 46 27.81 3.74 7.80
N ILE A 47 27.24 2.60 7.41
CA ILE A 47 27.96 1.32 7.36
C ILE A 47 29.02 1.32 6.26
N ARG A 48 28.78 1.98 5.13
CA ARG A 48 29.78 2.13 4.05
C ARG A 48 31.01 2.93 4.47
N GLU A 49 30.88 3.80 5.47
CA GLU A 49 32.01 4.56 6.03
C GLU A 49 32.86 3.74 7.02
N VAL A 50 32.35 2.63 7.57
CA VAL A 50 33.05 1.82 8.59
C VAL A 50 34.44 1.36 8.15
N PRO A 51 34.66 0.81 6.92
CA PRO A 51 35.99 0.41 6.47
C PRO A 51 36.99 1.58 6.48
N ARG A 52 36.55 2.78 6.09
CA ARG A 52 37.38 3.98 6.09
C ARG A 52 37.73 4.39 7.51
N LEU A 53 36.73 4.58 8.38
CA LEU A 53 36.93 4.96 9.77
C LEU A 53 37.85 3.98 10.52
N LEU A 54 37.70 2.68 10.27
CA LEU A 54 38.56 1.67 10.87
C LEU A 54 39.99 1.71 10.31
N SER A 55 40.16 1.97 9.01
CA SER A 55 41.49 2.14 8.40
C SER A 55 42.20 3.37 8.97
N ASP A 56 41.48 4.48 9.12
CA ASP A 56 41.98 5.73 9.69
C ASP A 56 42.40 5.50 11.16
N GLY A 57 41.53 4.90 11.97
CA GLY A 57 41.82 4.61 13.38
C GLY A 57 42.97 3.63 13.60
N LEU A 58 43.09 2.58 12.77
CA LEU A 58 44.24 1.69 12.81
C LEU A 58 45.53 2.41 12.43
N SER A 59 45.48 3.29 11.43
CA SER A 59 46.65 4.08 11.01
C SER A 59 47.15 4.99 12.13
N GLU A 60 46.23 5.70 12.81
CA GLU A 60 46.57 6.52 13.97
C GLU A 60 47.18 5.70 15.11
N LEU A 61 46.58 4.57 15.45
CA LEU A 61 47.07 3.68 16.50
C LEU A 61 48.48 3.16 16.18
N PHE A 62 48.69 2.70 14.96
CA PHE A 62 49.98 2.19 14.50
C PHE A 62 51.06 3.27 14.47
N MET A 63 50.74 4.49 14.05
CA MET A 63 51.68 5.62 14.11
C MET A 63 52.10 5.93 15.55
N SER A 64 51.15 5.90 16.49
CA SER A 64 51.45 6.14 17.90
C SER A 64 52.38 5.07 18.49
N GLN A 65 52.13 3.80 18.16
CA GLN A 65 52.89 2.65 18.67
C GLN A 65 54.25 2.49 18.00
N LYS A 66 54.39 2.89 16.73
CA LYS A 66 55.66 2.88 15.99
C LYS A 66 56.74 3.64 16.75
N GLN A 67 56.44 4.85 17.19
CA GLN A 67 57.42 5.70 17.85
C GLN A 67 57.89 5.10 19.18
N GLU A 68 56.96 4.51 19.94
CA GLU A 68 57.25 3.83 21.20
C GLU A 68 58.17 2.61 20.98
N ILE A 69 57.87 1.77 19.98
CA ILE A 69 58.70 0.61 19.60
C ILE A 69 60.10 1.04 19.18
N LEU A 70 60.22 2.06 18.32
CA LEU A 70 61.51 2.56 17.86
C LEU A 70 62.34 3.14 19.01
N ASN A 71 61.71 3.85 19.95
CA ASN A 71 62.38 4.39 21.12
C ASN A 71 62.92 3.27 22.02
N HIS A 72 62.09 2.29 22.38
CA HIS A 72 62.52 1.14 23.19
C HIS A 72 63.62 0.33 22.52
N PHE A 73 63.49 0.08 21.21
CA PHE A 73 64.54 -0.62 20.47
C PHE A 73 65.85 0.16 20.45
N SER A 74 65.80 1.50 20.35
CA SER A 74 66.99 2.34 20.46
C SER A 74 67.63 2.28 21.86
N GLU A 75 66.82 2.25 22.92
CA GLU A 75 67.29 2.11 24.30
C GLU A 75 67.97 0.75 24.50
N ASP A 76 67.37 -0.32 23.98
CA ASP A 76 67.93 -1.68 24.04
C ASP A 76 69.27 -1.79 23.32
N ILE A 77 69.41 -1.20 22.12
CA ILE A 77 70.70 -1.16 21.40
C ILE A 77 71.76 -0.45 22.24
N ARG A 78 71.44 0.73 22.81
CA ARG A 78 72.39 1.49 23.64
C ARG A 78 72.77 0.75 24.91
N PHE A 79 71.82 0.03 25.52
CA PHE A 79 72.09 -0.84 26.65
C PHE A 79 73.03 -2.01 26.27
N LEU A 80 72.83 -2.63 25.11
CA LEU A 80 73.70 -3.72 24.64
C LEU A 80 75.12 -3.26 24.32
N ILE A 81 75.29 -2.05 23.78
CA ILE A 81 76.60 -1.43 23.58
C ILE A 81 77.28 -1.17 24.93
N SER A 82 76.57 -0.50 25.87
CA SER A 82 77.15 -0.16 27.18
C SER A 82 77.46 -1.39 28.05
N SER A 83 76.75 -2.49 27.87
CA SER A 83 77.02 -3.77 28.56
C SER A 83 78.14 -4.60 27.91
N GLY A 84 78.73 -4.15 26.80
CA GLY A 84 79.80 -4.85 26.09
C GLY A 84 79.34 -6.08 25.31
N ASN A 85 78.03 -6.29 25.16
CA ASN A 85 77.45 -7.41 24.44
C ASN A 85 77.36 -7.16 22.93
N LEU A 86 77.37 -5.89 22.51
CA LEU A 86 77.43 -5.47 21.11
C LEU A 86 78.72 -4.70 20.84
N ARG A 87 79.20 -4.74 19.59
CA ARG A 87 80.29 -3.86 19.15
C ARG A 87 79.86 -2.39 19.31
N GLU A 88 80.83 -1.50 19.51
CA GLU A 88 80.55 -0.06 19.42
C GLU A 88 80.00 0.26 18.01
N LEU A 89 78.77 0.75 17.98
CA LEU A 89 78.11 1.32 16.81
C LEU A 89 78.13 2.83 16.97
N ASP A 90 78.39 3.56 15.89
CA ASP A 90 78.21 5.01 15.90
C ASP A 90 76.71 5.37 15.81
N ASP A 91 76.37 6.63 16.14
CA ASP A 91 74.98 7.09 16.12
C ASP A 91 74.35 7.00 14.72
N GLY A 92 75.14 7.09 13.64
CA GLY A 92 74.65 6.97 12.27
C GLY A 92 74.29 5.53 11.88
N GLU A 93 75.04 4.54 12.35
CA GLU A 93 74.72 3.12 12.21
C GLU A 93 73.43 2.79 12.97
N ILE A 94 73.26 3.33 14.19
CA ILE A 94 72.02 3.16 14.98
C ILE A 94 70.82 3.78 14.25
N GLU A 95 70.95 5.01 13.74
CA GLU A 95 69.89 5.66 12.96
C GLU A 95 69.52 4.87 11.70
N THR A 96 70.51 4.29 11.01
CA THR A 96 70.27 3.45 9.82
C THR A 96 69.45 2.20 10.17
N ILE A 97 69.77 1.54 11.28
CA ILE A 97 69.02 0.37 11.76
C ILE A 97 67.59 0.78 12.16
N LEU A 98 67.43 1.91 12.86
CA LEU A 98 66.12 2.42 13.27
C LEU A 98 65.26 2.80 12.06
N SER A 99 65.84 3.41 11.03
CA SER A 99 65.14 3.72 9.78
C SER A 99 64.66 2.44 9.09
N PHE A 100 65.54 1.43 8.95
CA PHE A 100 65.18 0.16 8.34
C PHE A 100 64.05 -0.55 9.11
N LEU A 101 64.14 -0.57 10.45
CA LEU A 101 63.09 -1.13 11.29
C LEU A 101 61.78 -0.34 11.14
N GLY A 102 61.86 0.99 11.08
CA GLY A 102 60.74 1.88 10.85
C GLY A 102 60.02 1.60 9.53
N ASP A 103 60.77 1.40 8.45
CA ASP A 103 60.24 1.05 7.13
C ASP A 103 59.58 -0.34 7.12
N LEU A 104 60.19 -1.30 7.82
CA LEU A 104 59.65 -2.66 7.95
C LEU A 104 58.32 -2.65 8.72
N ILE A 105 58.25 -1.88 9.81
CA ILE A 105 57.03 -1.67 10.60
C ILE A 105 55.94 -1.02 9.73
N ASP A 106 56.26 0.04 8.98
CA ASP A 106 55.30 0.71 8.08
C ASP A 106 54.74 -0.24 7.02
N SER A 107 55.60 -1.09 6.44
CA SER A 107 55.18 -2.10 5.48
C SER A 107 54.19 -3.11 6.10
N ILE A 108 54.48 -3.60 7.31
CA ILE A 108 53.58 -4.52 8.02
C ILE A 108 52.24 -3.83 8.32
N TYR A 109 52.26 -2.61 8.86
CA TYR A 109 51.04 -1.87 9.18
C TYR A 109 50.19 -1.61 7.95
N THR A 110 50.81 -1.19 6.84
CA THR A 110 50.11 -1.00 5.56
C THR A 110 49.43 -2.29 5.10
N MET A 111 50.11 -3.43 5.23
CA MET A 111 49.54 -4.73 4.88
C MET A 111 48.34 -5.09 5.78
N VAL A 112 48.44 -4.87 7.09
CA VAL A 112 47.37 -5.14 8.06
C VAL A 112 46.16 -4.25 7.80
N ILE A 113 46.36 -2.93 7.68
CA ILE A 113 45.28 -1.97 7.39
C ILE A 113 44.58 -2.36 6.09
N ARG A 114 45.35 -2.59 5.02
CA ARG A 114 44.80 -2.97 3.71
C ARG A 114 44.03 -4.28 3.79
N ARG A 115 44.54 -5.27 4.52
CA ARG A 115 43.86 -6.57 4.67
C ARG A 115 42.56 -6.44 5.44
N ALA A 116 42.58 -5.79 6.61
CA ALA A 116 41.41 -5.55 7.44
C ALA A 116 40.33 -4.75 6.68
N SER A 117 40.74 -3.67 6.02
CA SER A 117 39.85 -2.83 5.21
C SER A 117 39.20 -3.62 4.08
N ASN A 118 39.97 -4.43 3.35
CA ASN A 118 39.44 -5.29 2.29
C ASN A 118 38.50 -6.38 2.80
N ASP A 119 38.85 -7.05 3.91
CA ASP A 119 38.04 -8.13 4.47
C ASP A 119 36.69 -7.58 4.97
N ILE A 120 36.69 -6.41 5.62
CA ILE A 120 35.45 -5.73 6.03
C ILE A 120 34.66 -5.26 4.81
N HIS A 121 35.30 -4.62 3.83
CA HIS A 121 34.62 -4.18 2.61
C HIS A 121 33.96 -5.35 1.88
N ASN A 122 34.67 -6.49 1.76
CA ASN A 122 34.15 -7.70 1.16
C ASN A 122 32.98 -8.27 1.98
N TYR A 123 33.12 -8.36 3.31
CA TYR A 123 32.03 -8.81 4.18
C TYR A 123 30.77 -7.96 4.00
N LEU A 124 30.91 -6.63 4.09
CA LEU A 124 29.80 -5.69 3.93
C LEU A 124 29.15 -5.76 2.55
N ARG A 125 29.93 -6.03 1.50
CA ARG A 125 29.41 -6.24 0.14
C ARG A 125 28.50 -7.47 0.04
N TRP A 126 28.79 -8.53 0.80
CA TRP A 126 28.00 -9.77 0.81
C TRP A 126 26.86 -9.75 1.82
N THR A 127 26.76 -8.72 2.67
CA THR A 127 25.61 -8.54 3.55
C THR A 127 24.36 -8.22 2.71
N PRO A 128 23.32 -9.07 2.70
CA PRO A 128 22.15 -8.89 1.84
C PRO A 128 21.43 -7.55 2.04
N GLU A 129 21.49 -7.00 3.25
CA GLU A 129 20.91 -5.70 3.58
C GLU A 129 21.70 -4.54 2.92
N LEU A 130 23.01 -4.68 2.72
CA LEU A 130 23.86 -3.61 2.18
C LEU A 130 24.08 -3.73 0.66
N GLY A 131 23.77 -4.90 0.09
CA GLY A 131 23.78 -5.17 -1.34
C GLY A 131 22.52 -4.71 -2.08
N ASN A 132 22.38 -5.12 -3.35
CA ASN A 132 21.26 -4.73 -4.23
C ASN A 132 19.87 -5.08 -3.67
N THR A 133 19.79 -6.04 -2.74
CA THR A 133 18.55 -6.49 -2.11
C THR A 133 17.90 -5.43 -1.22
N GLY A 134 18.67 -4.62 -0.48
CA GLY A 134 18.14 -3.52 0.32
C GLY A 134 17.54 -2.40 -0.52
N ASP A 135 18.25 -1.98 -1.57
CA ASP A 135 17.76 -0.99 -2.53
C ASP A 135 16.52 -1.48 -3.27
N ASN A 136 16.48 -2.76 -3.64
CA ASN A 136 15.30 -3.37 -4.26
C ASN A 136 14.11 -3.42 -3.30
N LEU A 137 14.34 -3.71 -2.02
CA LEU A 137 13.28 -3.69 -1.00
C LEU A 137 12.70 -2.28 -0.85
N ILE A 138 13.55 -1.25 -0.79
CA ILE A 138 13.09 0.15 -0.74
C ILE A 138 12.23 0.49 -1.96
N LYS A 139 12.71 0.17 -3.18
CA LYS A 139 11.96 0.41 -4.41
C LYS A 139 10.64 -0.35 -4.43
N SER A 140 10.62 -1.57 -3.89
CA SER A 140 9.41 -2.39 -3.79
C SER A 140 8.40 -1.77 -2.84
N CYS A 141 8.84 -1.25 -1.69
CA CYS A 141 7.97 -0.51 -0.76
C CYS A 141 7.42 0.79 -1.37
N GLU A 142 8.24 1.52 -2.13
CA GLU A 142 7.81 2.71 -2.90
C GLU A 142 6.72 2.35 -3.93
N LEU A 143 6.91 1.27 -4.68
CA LEU A 143 5.96 0.80 -5.67
C LEU A 143 4.65 0.34 -5.00
N PHE A 144 4.76 -0.49 -3.96
CA PHE A 144 3.62 -1.01 -3.23
C PHE A 144 2.74 0.11 -2.65
N TYR A 145 3.36 1.17 -2.12
CA TYR A 145 2.60 2.31 -1.61
C TYR A 145 1.81 3.02 -2.71
N LYS A 146 2.41 3.23 -3.88
CA LYS A 146 1.73 3.84 -5.03
C LYS A 146 0.58 2.98 -5.53
N GLU A 147 0.81 1.68 -5.69
CA GLU A 147 -0.21 0.71 -6.10
C GLU A 147 -1.39 0.70 -5.11
N LEU A 148 -1.12 0.78 -3.81
CA LEU A 148 -2.16 0.84 -2.78
C LEU A 148 -3.02 2.11 -2.90
N LEU A 149 -2.41 3.27 -3.17
CA LEU A 149 -3.17 4.50 -3.41
C LEU A 149 -4.02 4.42 -4.68
N GLU A 150 -3.49 3.82 -5.75
CA GLU A 150 -4.22 3.60 -7.00
C GLU A 150 -5.43 2.68 -6.81
N GLU A 151 -5.26 1.54 -6.12
CA GLU A 151 -6.35 0.62 -5.82
C GLU A 151 -7.44 1.27 -4.96
N ILE A 152 -7.07 2.07 -3.96
CA ILE A 152 -8.05 2.83 -3.16
C ILE A 152 -8.80 3.85 -4.03
N ALA A 153 -8.09 4.59 -4.90
CA ALA A 153 -8.69 5.57 -5.79
C ALA A 153 -9.69 4.91 -6.75
N LYS A 154 -9.32 3.76 -7.31
CA LYS A 154 -10.16 2.97 -8.21
C LYS A 154 -11.41 2.44 -7.52
N ALA A 155 -11.26 1.83 -6.34
CA ALA A 155 -12.37 1.35 -5.55
C ALA A 155 -13.35 2.48 -5.16
N LYS A 156 -12.85 3.67 -4.83
CA LYS A 156 -13.69 4.85 -4.56
C LYS A 156 -14.43 5.32 -5.81
N ALA A 157 -13.74 5.43 -6.95
CA ALA A 157 -14.35 5.85 -8.21
C ALA A 157 -15.47 4.91 -8.64
N GLU A 158 -15.24 3.60 -8.58
CA GLU A 158 -16.25 2.59 -8.87
C GLU A 158 -17.44 2.68 -7.93
N ARG A 159 -17.19 2.75 -6.61
CA ARG A 159 -18.24 2.88 -5.60
C ARG A 159 -19.12 4.11 -5.85
N ASP A 160 -18.53 5.25 -6.17
CA ASP A 160 -19.29 6.48 -6.39
C ASP A 160 -20.15 6.39 -7.67
N ILE A 161 -19.67 5.74 -8.73
CA ILE A 161 -20.46 5.46 -9.95
C ILE A 161 -21.64 4.53 -9.64
N TYR A 162 -21.41 3.46 -8.86
CA TYR A 162 -22.48 2.53 -8.49
C TYR A 162 -23.51 3.18 -7.58
N ARG A 163 -23.08 4.05 -6.66
CA ARG A 163 -23.96 4.85 -5.82
C ARG A 163 -24.83 5.79 -6.66
N GLU A 164 -24.23 6.56 -7.57
CA GLU A 164 -24.99 7.46 -8.47
C GLU A 164 -26.02 6.70 -9.31
N ARG A 165 -25.69 5.48 -9.75
CA ARG A 165 -26.66 4.62 -10.45
C ARG A 165 -27.78 4.14 -9.55
N ALA A 166 -27.48 3.71 -8.33
CA ALA A 166 -28.49 3.28 -7.37
C ALA A 166 -29.46 4.44 -7.06
N GLU A 167 -28.94 5.63 -6.79
CA GLU A 167 -29.72 6.84 -6.54
C GLU A 167 -30.52 7.29 -7.77
N SER A 168 -29.96 7.13 -8.97
CA SER A 168 -30.70 7.36 -10.25
C SER A 168 -31.79 6.31 -10.49
N MET A 169 -31.64 5.09 -9.99
CA MET A 169 -32.63 4.01 -10.11
C MET A 169 -33.73 4.13 -9.05
N GLU A 170 -33.41 4.62 -7.85
CA GLU A 170 -34.36 4.93 -6.78
C GLU A 170 -35.19 6.18 -7.09
N SER A 171 -34.60 7.22 -7.70
CA SER A 171 -35.33 8.40 -8.17
C SER A 171 -36.24 8.14 -9.39
N LEU A 172 -36.17 6.94 -9.97
CA LEU A 172 -37.08 6.42 -10.99
C LEU A 172 -38.17 5.51 -10.37
N ASP A 173 -38.54 5.72 -9.11
CA ASP A 173 -39.77 5.15 -8.57
C ASP A 173 -40.94 5.66 -9.43
N VAL A 174 -41.54 4.73 -10.17
CA VAL A 174 -42.71 5.01 -11.02
C VAL A 174 -43.78 5.57 -10.10
N ILE A 175 -44.28 6.78 -10.35
CA ILE A 175 -45.40 7.33 -9.57
C ILE A 175 -46.58 6.37 -9.74
N VAL A 176 -46.80 5.52 -8.73
CA VAL A 176 -47.80 4.46 -8.78
C VAL A 176 -49.17 5.10 -8.63
N THR A 177 -49.88 5.29 -9.74
CA THR A 177 -51.22 5.87 -9.76
C THR A 177 -52.29 4.83 -10.03
N GLY A 178 -53.51 5.10 -9.55
CA GLY A 178 -54.69 4.27 -9.82
C GLY A 178 -54.57 2.82 -9.34
N LYS A 179 -54.80 1.87 -10.27
CA LYS A 179 -54.85 0.44 -9.97
C LYS A 179 -53.53 -0.15 -9.47
N TYR A 180 -52.40 0.41 -9.87
CA TYR A 180 -51.09 -0.14 -9.53
C TYR A 180 -50.72 0.04 -8.05
N LYS A 181 -51.42 0.92 -7.30
CA LYS A 181 -51.27 1.03 -5.83
C LYS A 181 -51.59 -0.26 -5.10
N ILE A 182 -52.44 -1.11 -5.69
CA ILE A 182 -52.74 -2.44 -5.16
C ILE A 182 -51.51 -3.36 -5.26
N LEU A 183 -50.71 -3.25 -6.34
CA LEU A 183 -49.51 -4.06 -6.51
C LEU A 183 -48.43 -3.68 -5.49
N GLU A 184 -48.22 -2.37 -5.31
CA GLU A 184 -47.31 -1.83 -4.31
C GLU A 184 -47.72 -2.27 -2.89
N LEU A 185 -49.01 -2.23 -2.56
CA LEU A 185 -49.51 -2.71 -1.29
C LEU A 185 -49.25 -4.22 -1.08
N LEU A 186 -49.53 -5.04 -2.10
CA LEU A 186 -49.35 -6.49 -2.02
C LEU A 186 -47.87 -6.88 -1.96
N GLU A 187 -46.99 -6.13 -2.63
CA GLU A 187 -45.55 -6.31 -2.56
C GLU A 187 -45.00 -5.94 -1.18
N ARG A 188 -45.42 -4.80 -0.62
CA ARG A 188 -44.99 -4.34 0.71
C ARG A 188 -45.47 -5.28 1.82
N ASP A 189 -46.71 -5.71 1.77
CA ASP A 189 -47.31 -6.52 2.83
C ASP A 189 -46.92 -8.02 2.72
N GLY A 190 -46.49 -8.48 1.54
CA GLY A 190 -45.98 -9.83 1.28
C GLY A 190 -47.00 -10.96 1.50
N LYS A 191 -48.29 -10.64 1.63
CA LYS A 191 -49.37 -11.58 1.99
C LYS A 191 -50.55 -11.45 1.06
N SER A 192 -51.35 -12.51 0.97
CA SER A 192 -52.63 -12.47 0.25
C SER A 192 -53.66 -11.67 1.04
N LEU A 193 -54.28 -10.67 0.41
CA LEU A 193 -55.26 -9.79 1.04
C LEU A 193 -56.65 -9.94 0.43
N LYS A 194 -57.68 -9.67 1.23
CA LYS A 194 -59.08 -9.59 0.78
C LYS A 194 -59.39 -8.22 0.18
N PRO A 195 -60.37 -8.09 -0.72
CA PRO A 195 -60.78 -6.79 -1.28
C PRO A 195 -61.11 -5.73 -0.23
N VAL A 196 -61.73 -6.13 0.88
CA VAL A 196 -62.08 -5.23 2.00
C VAL A 196 -60.82 -4.69 2.70
N GLU A 197 -59.80 -5.55 2.87
CA GLU A 197 -58.54 -5.17 3.50
C GLU A 197 -57.74 -4.21 2.61
N ILE A 198 -57.75 -4.46 1.29
CA ILE A 198 -57.12 -3.57 0.29
C ILE A 198 -57.85 -2.22 0.25
N ALA A 199 -59.19 -2.22 0.28
CA ALA A 199 -60.01 -1.01 0.30
C ALA A 199 -59.72 -0.14 1.53
N SER A 200 -59.66 -0.77 2.72
CA SER A 200 -59.33 -0.08 3.96
C SER A 200 -57.91 0.50 3.95
N LYS A 201 -56.92 -0.27 3.49
CA LYS A 201 -55.50 0.16 3.47
C LYS A 201 -55.21 1.25 2.44
N LEU A 202 -55.96 1.31 1.34
CA LEU A 202 -55.79 2.32 0.29
C LEU A 202 -56.78 3.49 0.39
N ASN A 203 -57.68 3.47 1.38
CA ASN A 203 -58.79 4.42 1.53
C ASN A 203 -59.60 4.59 0.23
N LEU A 204 -59.95 3.45 -0.40
CA LEU A 204 -60.75 3.38 -1.62
C LEU A 204 -62.07 2.66 -1.34
N SER A 205 -63.10 2.93 -2.14
CA SER A 205 -64.33 2.13 -2.05
C SER A 205 -64.08 0.70 -2.51
N GLU A 206 -64.78 -0.25 -1.88
CA GLU A 206 -64.64 -1.67 -2.22
C GLU A 206 -65.01 -1.95 -3.69
N VAL A 207 -65.96 -1.20 -4.24
CA VAL A 207 -66.37 -1.26 -5.65
C VAL A 207 -65.19 -0.90 -6.57
N THR A 208 -64.47 0.18 -6.28
CA THR A 208 -63.29 0.62 -7.04
C THR A 208 -62.17 -0.41 -6.94
N VAL A 209 -61.92 -0.95 -5.75
CA VAL A 209 -60.91 -2.00 -5.55
C VAL A 209 -61.25 -3.26 -6.34
N ARG A 210 -62.51 -3.70 -6.34
CA ARG A 210 -62.95 -4.86 -7.13
C ARG A 210 -62.77 -4.64 -8.62
N LYS A 211 -63.02 -3.43 -9.12
CA LYS A 211 -62.73 -3.05 -10.51
C LYS A 211 -61.23 -3.18 -10.82
N TYR A 212 -60.37 -2.59 -9.98
CA TYR A 212 -58.91 -2.64 -10.18
C TYR A 212 -58.36 -4.06 -10.09
N ILE A 213 -58.82 -4.86 -9.12
CA ILE A 213 -58.43 -6.26 -8.99
C ILE A 213 -58.78 -7.03 -10.27
N LYS A 214 -59.98 -6.82 -10.84
CA LYS A 214 -60.37 -7.48 -12.09
C LYS A 214 -59.38 -7.18 -13.22
N GLU A 215 -59.07 -5.90 -13.43
CA GLU A 215 -58.12 -5.48 -14.46
C GLU A 215 -56.70 -6.05 -14.21
N LEU A 216 -56.23 -6.07 -12.97
CA LEU A 216 -54.92 -6.59 -12.61
C LEU A 216 -54.82 -8.13 -12.76
N VAL A 217 -55.92 -8.85 -12.53
CA VAL A 217 -56.00 -10.30 -12.80
C VAL A 217 -55.94 -10.56 -14.30
N GLU A 218 -56.68 -9.78 -15.10
CA GLU A 218 -56.67 -9.87 -16.57
C GLU A 218 -55.27 -9.56 -17.15
N GLU A 219 -54.54 -8.62 -16.55
CA GLU A 219 -53.15 -8.28 -16.92
C GLU A 219 -52.11 -9.31 -16.42
N GLY A 220 -52.53 -10.29 -15.62
CA GLY A 220 -51.67 -11.32 -15.04
C GLY A 220 -50.71 -10.80 -13.95
N LEU A 221 -51.03 -9.67 -13.33
CA LEU A 221 -50.17 -9.02 -12.32
C LEU A 221 -50.48 -9.49 -10.90
N ILE A 222 -51.69 -9.96 -10.65
CA ILE A 222 -52.11 -10.57 -9.37
C ILE A 222 -52.75 -11.93 -9.57
N ILE A 223 -52.59 -12.80 -8.58
CA ILE A 223 -53.16 -14.15 -8.55
C ILE A 223 -54.34 -14.18 -7.59
N LYS A 224 -55.45 -14.74 -8.07
CA LYS A 224 -56.66 -14.97 -7.27
C LYS A 224 -56.60 -16.36 -6.63
N ASN A 225 -56.84 -16.43 -5.33
CA ASN A 225 -57.10 -17.68 -4.62
C ASN A 225 -58.61 -17.85 -4.39
N ASP A 226 -59.21 -18.82 -5.07
CA ASP A 226 -60.65 -19.11 -5.04
C ASP A 226 -61.05 -20.23 -4.08
N LYS A 227 -60.08 -20.79 -3.33
CA LYS A 227 -60.30 -21.91 -2.41
C LYS A 227 -61.19 -21.57 -1.21
N THR A 228 -61.19 -20.31 -0.78
CA THR A 228 -61.98 -19.85 0.37
C THR A 228 -62.70 -18.55 0.04
N ARG A 229 -63.97 -18.43 0.48
CA ARG A 229 -64.73 -17.17 0.41
C ARG A 229 -64.62 -16.44 1.75
N PRO A 230 -64.37 -15.11 1.76
CA PRO A 230 -64.10 -14.25 0.61
C PRO A 230 -62.70 -14.50 0.00
N TYR A 231 -62.62 -14.44 -1.34
CA TYR A 231 -61.40 -14.69 -2.11
C TYR A 231 -60.26 -13.76 -1.71
N THR A 232 -59.03 -14.27 -1.74
CA THR A 232 -57.81 -13.50 -1.46
C THR A 232 -56.97 -13.33 -2.72
N TYR A 233 -56.18 -12.27 -2.76
CA TYR A 233 -55.35 -11.89 -3.91
C TYR A 233 -53.91 -11.67 -3.47
N SER A 234 -52.95 -12.20 -4.23
CA SER A 234 -51.52 -12.05 -4.00
C SER A 234 -50.83 -11.47 -5.21
N LEU A 235 -49.62 -10.92 -5.01
CA LEU A 235 -48.77 -10.51 -6.12
C LEU A 235 -48.45 -11.73 -6.99
N GLY A 236 -48.67 -11.60 -8.30
CA GLY A 236 -48.38 -12.65 -9.28
C GLY A 236 -47.06 -12.44 -10.01
N ASP A 237 -46.77 -11.18 -10.37
CA ASP A 237 -45.57 -10.81 -11.10
C ASP A 237 -44.67 -9.90 -10.22
N PRO A 238 -43.56 -10.41 -9.66
CA PRO A 238 -42.65 -9.61 -8.86
C PRO A 238 -41.90 -8.54 -9.68
N ASN A 239 -41.92 -8.64 -11.02
CA ASN A 239 -41.29 -7.68 -11.93
C ASN A 239 -42.30 -6.70 -12.56
N TRP A 240 -43.48 -6.53 -11.96
CA TRP A 240 -44.55 -5.67 -12.48
C TRP A 240 -44.10 -4.22 -12.76
N ARG A 241 -43.21 -3.65 -11.94
CA ARG A 241 -42.62 -2.31 -12.18
C ARG A 241 -41.86 -2.22 -13.51
N ALA A 242 -41.15 -3.27 -13.91
CA ALA A 242 -40.41 -3.30 -15.17
C ALA A 242 -41.34 -3.38 -16.39
N ARG A 243 -42.49 -4.08 -16.26
CA ARG A 243 -43.52 -4.12 -17.31
C ARG A 243 -44.19 -2.76 -17.52
N LEU A 244 -44.45 -2.03 -16.45
CA LEU A 244 -45.00 -0.66 -16.55
C LEU A 244 -44.08 0.27 -17.32
N ARG A 245 -42.78 0.24 -16.99
CA ARG A 245 -41.76 1.04 -17.70
C ARG A 245 -41.69 0.72 -19.21
N ARG A 246 -41.96 -0.52 -19.62
CA ARG A 246 -42.01 -0.90 -21.04
C ARG A 246 -43.27 -0.37 -21.74
N LYS A 247 -44.41 -0.37 -21.04
CA LYS A 247 -45.69 0.09 -21.56
C LYS A 247 -45.73 1.61 -21.74
N GLU A 248 -45.11 2.37 -20.83
CA GLU A 248 -44.97 3.83 -20.96
C GLU A 248 -44.03 4.26 -22.09
N LYS A 249 -43.01 3.46 -22.42
CA LYS A 249 -42.09 3.73 -23.54
C LYS A 249 -42.64 3.38 -24.92
N SER A 250 -43.75 2.63 -24.99
CA SER A 250 -44.39 2.20 -26.24
C SER A 250 -45.59 3.06 -26.65
N LEU A 251 -45.91 4.09 -25.86
CA LEU A 251 -46.89 5.14 -26.13
C LEU A 251 -46.15 6.40 -26.61
#